data_AF-A0A2Z5ZB09-F1
#
_entry.id   AF-A0A2Z5ZB09-F1
#
_cell.length_a   1.000
_cell.length_b   1.000
_cell.length_c   1.000
_cell.angle_alpha   90.00
_cell.angle_beta   90.00
_cell.angle_gamma   90.00
#
_symmetry.space_group_name_H-M   'P 1'
#
loop_
_entity.id
_entity.type
_entity.pdbx_description
1 polymer ?
#
loop_
_entity_poly.entity_id
_entity_poly.type
_entity_poly.pdbx_seq_one_letter_code
_entity_poly.pdbx_strand_id
1 'polypeptide(L)'
;MLILGIISFIYRIFRIFSYFLGYPYNKGIPFLIKTSDFFIPEHKTFWPTVQPTSNWFEVFITPWPQMNLIEKYKYKSFYLSFFIFEYKNINFLPNILSEFFQISLDNFNETDFLKSLRETLFVGSMTYTHMLNIRVTSSWFTKFNPFDFPWRYFCLLIDPFEDFMTSYLPAEFFQVSIELPFLLFVFGLIGDQINHIVYTMPYLPSEAKSSGIIVRRKLRKILIFQGLPLLWCKFAIPTLLKEFWSSRHPHILDYLNILMGDMSYTMLSDQLE
;
A
#
# COMPACT_ATOMS: atom_id res chain seq x y z
N MET A 1 8.24 11.55 32.35
CA MET A 1 9.62 11.66 31.82
C MET A 1 10.08 10.38 31.11
N LEU A 2 9.88 9.21 31.72
CA LEU A 2 10.26 7.90 31.14
C LEU A 2 9.54 7.56 29.81
N ILE A 3 8.24 7.86 29.73
CA ILE A 3 7.41 7.69 28.51
C ILE A 3 7.93 8.56 27.35
N LEU A 4 8.31 9.82 27.62
CA LEU A 4 8.90 10.72 26.61
C LEU A 4 10.26 10.21 26.12
N GLY A 5 11.07 9.61 27.00
CA GLY A 5 12.33 8.97 26.64
C GLY A 5 12.16 7.76 25.72
N ILE A 6 11.21 6.88 26.04
CA ILE A 6 10.86 5.71 25.22
C ILE A 6 10.36 6.14 23.85
N ILE A 7 9.46 7.13 23.80
CA ILE A 7 8.94 7.68 22.54
C ILE A 7 10.06 8.29 21.69
N SER A 8 10.98 9.05 22.31
CA SER A 8 12.13 9.62 21.60
C SER A 8 13.06 8.54 21.05
N PHE A 9 13.24 7.44 21.77
CA PHE A 9 14.06 6.31 21.32
C PHE A 9 13.41 5.59 20.14
N ILE A 10 12.12 5.29 20.23
CA ILE A 10 11.32 4.72 19.15
C ILE A 10 11.38 5.63 17.91
N TYR A 11 11.24 6.93 18.09
CA TYR A 11 11.36 7.91 17.00
C TYR A 11 12.72 7.85 16.31
N ARG A 12 13.81 7.74 17.08
CA ARG A 12 15.17 7.61 16.53
C ARG A 12 15.33 6.34 15.72
N ILE A 13 14.78 5.22 16.19
CA ILE A 13 14.75 3.94 15.46
C ILE A 13 13.98 4.09 14.14
N PHE A 14 12.75 4.62 14.18
CA PHE A 14 11.95 4.83 12.97
C PHE A 14 12.65 5.76 11.98
N ARG A 15 13.34 6.80 12.46
CA ARG A 15 14.13 7.68 11.60
C ARG A 15 15.26 6.93 10.91
N ILE A 16 16.00 6.07 11.61
CA ILE A 16 17.06 5.24 11.02
C ILE A 16 16.46 4.29 9.98
N PHE A 17 15.39 3.58 10.31
CA PHE A 17 14.72 2.66 9.38
C PHE A 17 14.17 3.37 8.15
N SER A 18 13.56 4.54 8.31
CA SER A 18 13.03 5.31 7.19
C SER A 18 14.11 5.83 6.24
N TYR A 19 15.28 6.21 6.79
CA TYR A 19 16.44 6.63 6.01
C TYR A 19 17.01 5.44 5.25
N PHE A 20 17.17 4.31 5.93
CA PHE A 20 17.59 3.06 5.31
C PHE A 20 16.65 2.68 4.17
N LEU A 21 15.34 2.67 4.40
CA LEU A 21 14.31 2.30 3.42
C LEU A 21 14.12 3.31 2.27
N GLY A 22 14.76 4.48 2.35
CA GLY A 22 14.71 5.52 1.32
C GLY A 22 13.32 6.14 1.16
N TYR A 23 12.56 6.33 2.26
CA TYR A 23 11.25 6.98 2.17
C TYR A 23 11.38 8.41 1.64
N PRO A 24 10.58 8.81 0.63
CA PRO A 24 10.77 10.05 -0.11
C PRO A 24 10.53 11.32 0.71
N TYR A 25 9.70 11.24 1.74
CA TYR A 25 9.45 12.31 2.71
C TYR A 25 9.18 11.69 4.08
N ASN A 26 10.23 11.39 4.83
CA ASN A 26 10.03 10.96 6.21
C ASN A 26 9.61 12.14 7.09
N LYS A 27 8.30 12.44 7.15
CA LYS A 27 7.75 13.33 8.19
C LYS A 27 7.80 12.68 9.58
N GLY A 28 8.14 11.38 9.68
CA GLY A 28 7.92 10.57 10.88
C GLY A 28 6.43 10.40 11.19
N ILE A 29 6.10 9.78 12.33
CA ILE A 29 4.78 9.93 12.92
C ILE A 29 4.71 11.39 13.41
N PRO A 30 3.85 12.26 12.86
CA PRO A 30 3.80 13.65 13.28
C PRO A 30 3.30 13.72 14.72
N PHE A 31 4.19 14.05 15.66
CA PHE A 31 3.84 14.24 17.07
C PHE A 31 2.95 15.48 17.28
N LEU A 32 3.05 16.45 16.35
CA LEU A 32 2.14 17.58 16.20
C LEU A 32 1.56 17.56 14.79
N ILE A 33 0.23 17.60 14.71
CA ILE A 33 -0.51 17.85 13.48
C ILE A 33 -0.05 19.22 12.96
N LYS A 34 0.68 19.27 11.85
CA LYS A 34 1.03 20.54 11.22
C LYS A 34 -0.23 21.16 10.66
N THR A 35 -0.38 22.48 10.81
CA THR A 35 -1.56 23.20 10.30
C THR A 35 -1.76 23.03 8.78
N SER A 36 -0.68 22.77 8.05
CA SER A 36 -0.69 22.43 6.61
C SER A 36 -1.40 21.12 6.27
N ASP A 37 -1.49 20.19 7.22
CA ASP A 37 -2.04 18.85 6.99
C ASP A 37 -3.58 18.82 7.16
N PHE A 38 -4.21 19.87 7.72
CA PHE A 38 -5.67 19.99 7.81
C PHE A 38 -6.35 20.16 6.45
N PHE A 39 -5.65 20.72 5.46
CA PHE A 39 -6.21 20.99 4.14
C PHE A 39 -6.12 19.78 3.18
N ILE A 40 -5.46 18.70 3.59
CA ILE A 40 -5.29 17.50 2.76
C ILE A 40 -6.45 16.53 3.07
N PRO A 41 -7.23 16.11 2.07
CA PRO A 41 -8.32 15.17 2.30
C PRO A 41 -7.79 13.80 2.74
N GLU A 42 -8.56 13.11 3.58
CA GLU A 42 -8.36 11.69 3.88
C GLU A 42 -9.16 10.84 2.89
N HIS A 43 -8.54 9.79 2.35
CA HIS A 43 -9.22 8.81 1.53
C HIS A 43 -10.09 7.94 2.44
N LYS A 44 -11.41 8.07 2.33
CA LYS A 44 -12.34 7.32 3.18
C LYS A 44 -12.61 5.96 2.57
N THR A 45 -12.05 4.92 3.19
CA THR A 45 -12.37 3.53 2.95
C THR A 45 -13.45 3.07 3.93
N PHE A 46 -14.36 2.24 3.46
CA PHE A 46 -15.25 1.48 4.33
C PHE A 46 -14.74 0.04 4.32
N TRP A 47 -14.61 -0.56 5.49
CA TRP A 47 -14.18 -1.95 5.62
C TRP A 47 -15.17 -2.69 6.51
N PRO A 48 -15.99 -3.60 5.97
CA PRO A 48 -16.24 -3.90 4.55
C PRO A 48 -16.83 -2.70 3.77
N THR A 49 -16.55 -2.61 2.47
CA THR A 49 -17.32 -1.73 1.58
C THR A 49 -18.72 -2.30 1.38
N VAL A 50 -19.75 -1.43 1.36
CA VAL A 50 -21.09 -1.84 0.97
C VAL A 50 -21.06 -2.13 -0.52
N GLN A 51 -21.11 -3.41 -0.89
CA GLN A 51 -21.04 -3.86 -2.27
C GLN A 51 -22.41 -4.34 -2.74
N PRO A 52 -22.87 -3.94 -3.93
CA PRO A 52 -24.02 -4.56 -4.55
C PRO A 52 -23.67 -5.99 -4.93
N THR A 53 -24.57 -6.93 -4.65
CA THR A 53 -24.44 -8.32 -5.11
C THR A 53 -24.54 -8.38 -6.63
N SER A 54 -23.58 -9.01 -7.30
CA SER A 54 -23.54 -9.18 -8.75
C SER A 54 -24.19 -10.49 -9.20
N ASN A 55 -24.05 -11.56 -8.39
CA ASN A 55 -24.50 -12.91 -8.71
C ASN A 55 -25.47 -13.48 -7.66
N TRP A 56 -26.34 -14.40 -8.08
CA TRP A 56 -27.25 -15.12 -7.16
C TRP A 56 -26.50 -15.84 -6.03
N PHE A 57 -25.30 -16.37 -6.30
CA PHE A 57 -24.47 -17.00 -5.28
C PHE A 57 -24.06 -16.01 -4.17
N GLU A 58 -23.75 -14.78 -4.53
CA GLU A 58 -23.38 -13.72 -3.57
C GLU A 58 -24.56 -13.28 -2.71
N VAL A 59 -25.79 -13.45 -3.20
CA VAL A 59 -27.02 -13.21 -2.41
C VAL A 59 -27.13 -14.21 -1.26
N PHE A 60 -26.72 -15.46 -1.45
CA PHE A 60 -26.86 -16.51 -0.43
C PHE A 60 -25.70 -16.58 0.56
N ILE A 61 -24.47 -16.27 0.14
CA ILE A 61 -23.29 -16.34 1.00
C ILE A 61 -22.91 -14.94 1.46
N THR A 62 -22.17 -14.21 0.63
CA THR A 62 -21.70 -12.84 0.83
C THR A 62 -21.03 -12.42 -0.50
N PRO A 63 -21.08 -11.15 -0.92
CA PRO A 63 -20.30 -10.68 -2.08
C PRO A 63 -18.80 -10.85 -1.91
N TRP A 64 -18.09 -11.08 -3.01
CA TRP A 64 -16.63 -11.19 -2.98
C TRP A 64 -16.00 -9.83 -2.64
N PRO A 65 -15.09 -9.77 -1.64
CA PRO A 65 -14.60 -8.49 -1.14
C PRO A 65 -13.81 -7.71 -2.21
N GLN A 66 -14.33 -6.53 -2.56
CA GLN A 66 -13.69 -5.55 -3.44
C GLN A 66 -12.92 -4.50 -2.64
N MET A 67 -11.70 -4.21 -3.11
CA MET A 67 -10.87 -3.15 -2.56
C MET A 67 -11.35 -1.77 -3.01
N ASN A 68 -11.23 -0.77 -2.14
CA ASN A 68 -11.42 0.63 -2.51
C ASN A 68 -10.05 1.30 -2.66
N LEU A 69 -9.54 1.32 -3.88
CA LEU A 69 -8.18 1.74 -4.21
C LEU A 69 -8.12 3.21 -4.61
N ILE A 70 -7.00 3.84 -4.30
CA ILE A 70 -6.70 5.17 -4.85
C ILE A 70 -6.40 5.04 -6.35
N GLU A 71 -7.19 5.74 -7.15
CA GLU A 71 -7.08 5.73 -8.62
C GLU A 71 -5.80 6.42 -9.11
N LYS A 72 -5.20 5.85 -10.17
CA LYS A 72 -4.08 6.44 -10.90
C LYS A 72 -4.57 6.96 -12.25
N TYR A 73 -4.34 8.23 -12.55
CA TYR A 73 -4.73 8.84 -13.81
C TYR A 73 -3.51 8.96 -14.73
N LYS A 74 -3.53 8.24 -15.84
CA LYS A 74 -2.47 8.30 -16.86
C LYS A 74 -2.62 9.54 -17.73
N TYR A 75 -1.52 10.20 -18.05
CA TYR A 75 -1.52 11.25 -19.05
C TYR A 75 -1.56 10.63 -20.45
N LYS A 76 -2.34 11.26 -21.35
CA LYS A 76 -2.48 10.80 -22.73
C LYS A 76 -1.22 11.06 -23.58
N SER A 77 -0.42 12.07 -23.21
CA SER A 77 0.74 12.53 -23.97
C SER A 77 2.00 11.67 -23.77
N PHE A 78 2.16 11.04 -22.60
CA PHE A 78 3.34 10.24 -22.29
C PHE A 78 2.92 8.97 -21.55
N TYR A 79 3.11 7.82 -22.19
CA TYR A 79 2.57 6.50 -21.80
C TYR A 79 2.87 6.10 -20.36
N LEU A 80 3.99 6.58 -19.81
CA LEU A 80 4.48 6.25 -18.48
C LEU A 80 4.03 7.25 -17.42
N SER A 81 3.81 8.51 -17.80
CA SER A 81 3.50 9.55 -16.82
C SER A 81 2.08 9.41 -16.29
N PHE A 82 1.93 9.56 -14.99
CA PHE A 82 0.65 9.54 -14.32
C PHE A 82 0.64 10.52 -13.15
N PHE A 83 -0.56 10.87 -12.71
CA PHE A 83 -0.76 11.61 -11.48
C PHE A 83 -1.72 10.89 -10.54
N ILE A 84 -1.54 11.16 -9.25
CA ILE A 84 -2.36 10.64 -8.15
C ILE A 84 -2.80 11.82 -7.30
N PHE A 85 -4.02 11.80 -6.75
CA PHE A 85 -4.43 12.80 -5.77
C PHE A 85 -3.67 12.62 -4.46
N GLU A 86 -3.19 13.72 -3.88
CA GLU A 86 -2.51 13.67 -2.58
C GLU A 86 -3.55 13.53 -1.46
N TYR A 87 -3.59 12.36 -0.82
CA TYR A 87 -4.37 12.10 0.40
C TYR A 87 -3.42 11.97 1.59
N LYS A 88 -3.95 12.21 2.80
CA LYS A 88 -3.16 12.16 4.04
C LYS A 88 -2.71 10.74 4.41
N ASN A 89 -3.50 9.74 4.03
CA ASN A 89 -3.31 8.33 4.35
C ASN A 89 -2.74 7.51 3.18
N ILE A 90 -2.10 8.14 2.19
CA ILE A 90 -1.45 7.39 1.11
C ILE A 90 -0.19 6.74 1.63
N ASN A 91 -0.08 5.44 1.39
CA ASN A 91 1.14 4.70 1.64
C ASN A 91 1.80 4.31 0.32
N PHE A 92 3.07 4.68 0.19
CA PHE A 92 3.92 4.18 -0.87
C PHE A 92 4.81 3.06 -0.33
N LEU A 93 5.26 2.17 -1.20
CA LEU A 93 6.35 1.28 -0.84
C LEU A 93 7.61 2.08 -0.53
N PRO A 94 8.49 1.58 0.34
CA PRO A 94 9.88 2.00 0.40
C PRO A 94 10.56 2.02 -0.98
N ASN A 95 11.47 2.96 -1.20
CA ASN A 95 12.26 3.00 -2.43
C ASN A 95 13.06 1.71 -2.62
N ILE A 96 13.69 1.18 -1.56
CA ILE A 96 14.45 -0.08 -1.63
C ILE A 96 13.56 -1.25 -2.07
N LEU A 97 12.37 -1.37 -1.49
CA LEU A 97 11.45 -2.45 -1.85
C LEU A 97 10.95 -2.27 -3.29
N SER A 98 10.62 -1.05 -3.69
CA SER A 98 10.23 -0.74 -5.06
C SER A 98 11.34 -1.08 -6.06
N GLU A 99 12.58 -0.70 -5.76
CA GLU A 99 13.76 -1.03 -6.56
C GLU A 99 13.98 -2.55 -6.64
N PHE A 100 13.94 -3.24 -5.50
CA PHE A 100 14.07 -4.70 -5.43
C PHE A 100 13.02 -5.39 -6.29
N PHE A 101 11.74 -5.03 -6.17
CA PHE A 101 10.70 -5.64 -6.99
C PHE A 101 10.86 -5.36 -8.49
N GLN A 102 11.31 -4.17 -8.86
CA GLN A 102 11.52 -3.83 -10.26
C GLN A 102 12.72 -4.56 -10.88
N ILE A 103 13.82 -4.69 -10.14
CA ILE A 103 15.02 -5.40 -10.61
C ILE A 103 14.81 -6.91 -10.58
N SER A 104 14.34 -7.46 -9.46
CA SER A 104 14.27 -8.91 -9.28
C SER A 104 13.18 -9.60 -10.11
N LEU A 105 12.13 -8.88 -10.49
CA LEU A 105 11.05 -9.44 -11.32
C LEU A 105 11.18 -9.05 -12.80
N ASP A 106 12.22 -8.31 -13.19
CA ASP A 106 12.37 -7.67 -14.52
C ASP A 106 11.13 -6.88 -14.99
N ASN A 107 10.24 -6.54 -14.05
CA ASN A 107 8.93 -5.96 -14.30
C ASN A 107 8.97 -4.45 -14.04
N PHE A 108 9.45 -3.70 -15.02
CA PHE A 108 9.55 -2.25 -14.91
C PHE A 108 8.20 -1.55 -15.14
N ASN A 109 7.27 -2.13 -15.91
CA ASN A 109 5.99 -1.50 -16.24
C ASN A 109 4.77 -2.31 -15.79
N GLU A 110 4.88 -3.65 -15.72
CA GLU A 110 3.79 -4.51 -15.34
C GLU A 110 3.66 -4.60 -13.81
N THR A 111 2.51 -4.15 -13.31
CA THR A 111 2.21 -4.15 -11.87
C THR A 111 1.26 -5.28 -11.49
N ASP A 112 1.00 -6.22 -12.40
CA ASP A 112 -0.10 -7.17 -12.26
C ASP A 112 0.18 -8.22 -11.18
N PHE A 113 1.43 -8.66 -11.03
CA PHE A 113 1.84 -9.50 -9.91
C PHE A 113 1.62 -8.81 -8.56
N LEU A 114 2.09 -7.55 -8.41
CA LEU A 114 1.96 -6.80 -7.17
C LEU A 114 0.50 -6.47 -6.85
N LYS A 115 -0.31 -6.16 -7.86
CA LYS A 115 -1.76 -6.03 -7.71
C LYS A 115 -2.34 -7.33 -7.18
N SER A 116 -2.10 -8.47 -7.84
CA SER A 116 -2.61 -9.79 -7.44
C SER A 116 -2.21 -10.16 -6.01
N LEU A 117 -0.95 -9.94 -5.64
CA LEU A 117 -0.47 -10.15 -4.28
C LEU A 117 -1.24 -9.29 -3.28
N ARG A 118 -1.44 -8.00 -3.58
CA ARG A 118 -2.23 -7.09 -2.75
C ARG A 118 -3.67 -7.55 -2.59
N GLU A 119 -4.33 -7.98 -3.66
CA GLU A 119 -5.72 -8.46 -3.59
C GLU A 119 -5.79 -9.73 -2.75
N THR A 120 -4.83 -10.64 -2.91
CA THR A 120 -4.75 -11.88 -2.14
C THR A 120 -4.57 -11.60 -0.65
N LEU A 121 -3.69 -10.66 -0.29
CA LEU A 121 -3.52 -10.22 1.10
C LEU A 121 -4.79 -9.56 1.65
N PHE A 122 -5.46 -8.73 0.85
CA PHE A 122 -6.70 -8.07 1.26
C PHE A 122 -7.82 -9.09 1.53
N VAL A 123 -8.06 -9.98 0.56
CA VAL A 123 -9.07 -11.04 0.69
C VAL A 123 -8.72 -11.96 1.86
N GLY A 124 -7.46 -12.37 1.98
CA GLY A 124 -6.99 -13.21 3.10
C GLY A 124 -7.18 -12.57 4.47
N SER A 125 -6.88 -11.27 4.59
CA SER A 125 -7.14 -10.51 5.82
C SER A 125 -8.63 -10.45 6.14
N MET A 126 -9.46 -10.22 5.12
CA MET A 126 -10.91 -10.12 5.29
C MET A 126 -11.54 -11.46 5.69
N THR A 127 -11.20 -12.54 4.99
CA THR A 127 -11.68 -13.89 5.31
C THR A 127 -11.29 -14.29 6.73
N TYR A 128 -10.05 -13.99 7.14
CA TYR A 128 -9.59 -14.26 8.50
C TYR A 128 -10.39 -13.49 9.55
N THR A 129 -10.72 -12.22 9.30
CA THR A 129 -11.54 -11.43 10.24
C THR A 129 -12.98 -11.94 10.34
N HIS A 130 -13.54 -12.47 9.25
CA HIS A 130 -14.82 -13.18 9.31
C HIS A 130 -14.73 -14.47 10.11
N MET A 131 -13.65 -15.24 9.96
CA MET A 131 -13.42 -16.44 10.77
C MET A 131 -13.31 -16.08 12.26
N LEU A 132 -12.60 -15.01 12.61
CA LEU A 132 -12.54 -14.49 13.98
C LEU A 132 -13.92 -14.11 14.53
N ASN A 133 -14.74 -13.41 13.74
CA ASN A 133 -16.10 -13.06 14.14
C ASN A 133 -16.99 -14.29 14.38
N ILE A 134 -16.85 -15.31 13.53
CA ILE A 134 -17.53 -16.60 13.72
C ILE A 134 -17.04 -17.27 15.01
N ARG A 135 -15.74 -17.25 15.32
CA ARG A 135 -15.22 -17.77 16.59
C ARG A 135 -15.75 -17.03 17.79
N VAL A 136 -15.72 -15.69 17.78
CA VAL A 136 -16.22 -14.89 18.90
C VAL A 136 -17.69 -15.22 19.14
N THR A 137 -18.52 -15.22 18.10
CA THR A 137 -19.94 -15.56 18.23
C THR A 137 -20.16 -17.02 18.67
N SER A 138 -19.42 -17.97 18.09
CA SER A 138 -19.46 -19.40 18.46
C SER A 138 -19.01 -19.67 19.90
N SER A 139 -18.04 -18.92 20.42
CA SER A 139 -17.56 -19.07 21.81
C SER A 139 -18.65 -18.79 22.84
N TRP A 140 -19.64 -17.96 22.50
CA TRP A 140 -20.84 -17.78 23.32
C TRP A 140 -21.78 -18.98 23.20
N PHE A 141 -21.91 -19.57 22.01
CA PHE A 141 -22.75 -20.75 21.79
C PHE A 141 -22.22 -22.00 22.49
N THR A 142 -20.91 -22.24 22.52
CA THR A 142 -20.31 -23.40 23.21
C THR A 142 -20.49 -23.36 24.73
N LYS A 143 -20.65 -22.16 25.32
CA LYS A 143 -20.98 -22.04 26.76
C LYS A 143 -22.38 -22.57 27.10
N PHE A 144 -23.33 -22.52 26.17
CA PHE A 144 -24.71 -22.96 26.39
C PHE A 144 -24.99 -24.35 25.80
N ASN A 145 -24.25 -24.77 24.78
CA ASN A 145 -24.48 -26.01 24.06
C ASN A 145 -23.37 -27.04 24.38
N PRO A 146 -23.69 -28.20 24.98
CA PRO A 146 -22.72 -29.25 25.27
C PRO A 146 -22.20 -29.99 24.03
N PHE A 147 -22.72 -29.72 22.83
CA PHE A 147 -22.22 -30.29 21.58
C PHE A 147 -21.12 -29.43 20.97
N ASP A 148 -19.89 -29.95 20.97
CA ASP A 148 -18.68 -29.28 20.45
C ASP A 148 -18.55 -29.34 18.91
N PHE A 149 -19.28 -30.24 18.26
CA PHE A 149 -19.26 -30.43 16.80
C PHE A 149 -20.34 -29.57 16.13
N PRO A 150 -20.05 -28.83 15.05
CA PRO A 150 -18.77 -28.70 14.32
C PRO A 150 -17.86 -27.56 14.83
N TRP A 151 -18.28 -26.81 15.85
CA TRP A 151 -17.67 -25.54 16.25
C TRP A 151 -16.20 -25.62 16.61
N ARG A 152 -15.77 -26.74 17.21
CA ARG A 152 -14.37 -26.98 17.56
C ARG A 152 -13.41 -26.90 16.36
N TYR A 153 -13.84 -27.29 15.15
CA TYR A 153 -12.98 -27.20 13.96
C TYR A 153 -12.70 -25.76 13.53
N PHE A 154 -13.67 -24.85 13.70
CA PHE A 154 -13.46 -23.44 13.42
C PHE A 154 -12.48 -22.79 14.40
N CYS A 155 -12.56 -23.19 15.68
CA CYS A 155 -11.61 -22.73 16.70
C CYS A 155 -10.17 -23.17 16.36
N LEU A 156 -9.97 -24.43 15.97
CA LEU A 156 -8.66 -24.98 15.63
C LEU A 156 -7.92 -24.22 14.50
N LEU A 157 -8.66 -23.63 13.56
CA LEU A 157 -8.05 -22.85 12.47
C LEU A 157 -7.50 -21.50 12.94
N ILE A 158 -8.04 -20.98 14.04
CA ILE A 158 -7.73 -19.64 14.55
C ILE A 158 -6.75 -19.71 15.72
N ASP A 159 -6.72 -20.84 16.45
CA ASP A 159 -5.85 -21.10 17.61
C ASP A 159 -4.37 -20.72 17.39
N PRO A 160 -3.72 -21.01 16.24
CA PRO A 160 -2.30 -20.68 16.07
C PRO A 160 -1.97 -19.18 16.24
N PHE A 161 -2.90 -18.30 15.85
CA PHE A 161 -2.73 -16.86 15.98
C PHE A 161 -3.08 -16.37 17.38
N GLU A 162 -4.04 -16.99 18.03
CA GLU A 162 -4.39 -16.71 19.43
C GLU A 162 -3.25 -17.12 20.34
N ASP A 163 -2.72 -18.34 20.20
CA ASP A 163 -1.54 -18.85 20.91
C ASP A 163 -0.30 -17.98 20.69
N PHE A 164 -0.14 -17.43 19.49
CA PHE A 164 0.91 -16.44 19.23
C PHE A 164 0.70 -15.16 20.04
N MET A 165 -0.55 -14.69 20.19
CA MET A 165 -0.89 -13.48 20.93
C MET A 165 -0.86 -13.67 22.46
N THR A 166 -1.28 -14.82 22.99
CA THR A 166 -1.22 -15.18 24.42
C THR A 166 0.21 -15.08 24.96
N SER A 167 1.20 -15.29 24.10
CA SER A 167 2.62 -15.18 24.44
C SER A 167 3.04 -13.72 24.76
N TYR A 168 2.30 -12.72 24.29
CA TYR A 168 2.63 -11.30 24.46
C TYR A 168 1.61 -10.53 25.31
N LEU A 169 0.34 -10.94 25.30
CA LEU A 169 -0.75 -10.29 26.02
C LEU A 169 -1.21 -11.16 27.19
N PRO A 170 -1.63 -10.56 28.32
CA PRO A 170 -2.31 -11.33 29.36
C PRO A 170 -3.64 -11.88 28.80
N ALA A 171 -3.83 -13.20 28.91
CA ALA A 171 -4.93 -13.90 28.26
C ALA A 171 -6.33 -13.44 28.70
N GLU A 172 -6.45 -12.90 29.91
CA GLU A 172 -7.74 -12.57 30.51
C GLU A 172 -7.71 -11.25 31.27
N PHE A 173 -8.64 -10.35 30.92
CA PHE A 173 -8.96 -9.15 31.70
C PHE A 173 -10.47 -9.11 31.90
N PHE A 174 -10.92 -9.07 33.15
CA PHE A 174 -12.34 -9.19 33.50
C PHE A 174 -13.06 -10.40 32.87
N GLN A 175 -12.39 -11.56 32.76
CA GLN A 175 -12.95 -12.80 32.17
C GLN A 175 -13.34 -12.68 30.68
N VAL A 176 -12.89 -11.63 30.00
CA VAL A 176 -12.99 -11.46 28.56
C VAL A 176 -11.59 -11.66 27.97
N SER A 177 -11.50 -12.49 26.93
CA SER A 177 -10.26 -12.66 26.17
C SER A 177 -9.97 -11.38 25.37
N ILE A 178 -8.84 -10.73 25.65
CA ILE A 178 -8.41 -9.49 24.96
C ILE A 178 -7.86 -9.80 23.57
N GLU A 179 -7.36 -11.02 23.38
CA GLU A 179 -6.62 -11.45 22.19
C GLU A 179 -7.45 -11.38 20.92
N LEU A 180 -8.69 -11.89 20.95
CA LEU A 180 -9.55 -11.91 19.76
C LEU A 180 -9.95 -10.50 19.30
N PRO A 181 -10.42 -9.59 20.18
CA PRO A 181 -10.62 -8.18 19.81
C PRO A 181 -9.35 -7.50 19.29
N PHE A 182 -8.19 -7.82 19.88
CA PHE A 182 -6.93 -7.26 19.44
C PHE A 182 -6.52 -7.78 18.05
N LEU A 183 -6.68 -9.08 17.78
CA LEU A 183 -6.46 -9.66 16.45
C LEU A 183 -7.39 -9.01 15.41
N LEU A 184 -8.67 -8.84 15.73
CA LEU A 184 -9.62 -8.11 14.86
C LEU A 184 -9.13 -6.69 14.56
N PHE A 185 -8.62 -5.99 15.57
CA PHE A 185 -8.05 -4.65 15.40
C PHE A 185 -6.82 -4.66 14.48
N VAL A 186 -5.87 -5.59 14.69
CA VAL A 186 -4.66 -5.72 13.88
C VAL A 186 -4.98 -6.02 12.42
N PHE A 187 -5.82 -7.02 12.16
CA PHE A 187 -6.21 -7.36 10.78
C PHE A 187 -7.08 -6.28 10.12
N GLY A 188 -7.89 -5.55 10.91
CA GLY A 188 -8.59 -4.36 10.43
C GLY A 188 -7.62 -3.26 9.99
N LEU A 189 -6.57 -2.99 10.78
CA LEU A 189 -5.52 -2.05 10.40
C LEU A 189 -4.78 -2.51 9.15
N ILE A 190 -4.40 -3.79 9.05
CA ILE A 190 -3.72 -4.35 7.87
C ILE A 190 -4.58 -4.17 6.63
N GLY A 191 -5.87 -4.53 6.70
CA GLY A 191 -6.82 -4.36 5.60
C GLY A 191 -6.95 -2.91 5.16
N ASP A 192 -6.99 -1.97 6.10
CA ASP A 192 -7.02 -0.54 5.78
C ASP A 192 -5.73 -0.04 5.13
N GLN A 193 -4.56 -0.46 5.64
CA GLN A 193 -3.28 -0.10 5.02
C GLN A 193 -3.18 -0.63 3.59
N ILE A 194 -3.66 -1.86 3.33
CA ILE A 194 -3.64 -2.47 2.00
C ILE A 194 -4.42 -1.64 0.97
N ASN A 195 -5.61 -1.14 1.33
CA ASN A 195 -6.41 -0.28 0.44
C ASN A 195 -5.71 1.05 0.09
N HIS A 196 -4.87 1.54 1.01
CA HIS A 196 -4.14 2.79 0.88
C HIS A 196 -2.76 2.65 0.24
N ILE A 197 -2.30 1.42 -0.04
CA ILE A 197 -1.02 1.17 -0.72
C ILE A 197 -1.15 1.47 -2.21
N VAL A 198 -0.31 2.37 -2.70
CA VAL A 198 -0.24 2.74 -4.12
C VAL A 198 1.12 2.36 -4.71
N TYR A 199 1.07 1.58 -5.79
CA TYR A 199 2.25 1.19 -6.57
C TYR A 199 2.62 2.29 -7.59
N THR A 200 3.85 2.80 -7.51
CA THR A 200 4.37 3.90 -8.36
C THR A 200 5.22 3.44 -9.55
N MET A 201 5.45 2.13 -9.70
CA MET A 201 6.25 1.59 -10.81
C MET A 201 5.76 2.11 -12.18
N PRO A 202 6.67 2.52 -13.09
CA PRO A 202 8.14 2.36 -13.05
C PRO A 202 8.90 3.34 -12.13
N TYR A 203 8.26 4.41 -11.67
CA TYR A 203 8.95 5.44 -10.91
C TYR A 203 9.18 5.03 -9.46
N LEU A 204 10.28 5.48 -8.88
CA LEU A 204 10.44 5.44 -7.43
C LEU A 204 9.46 6.42 -6.78
N PRO A 205 8.90 6.09 -5.60
CA PRO A 205 8.08 6.99 -4.80
C PRO A 205 8.71 8.37 -4.55
N SER A 206 10.05 8.47 -4.52
CA SER A 206 10.80 9.73 -4.39
C SER A 206 10.78 10.65 -5.59
N GLU A 207 10.40 10.15 -6.74
CA GLU A 207 10.33 10.95 -7.96
C GLU A 207 9.03 11.77 -8.06
N ALA A 208 8.14 11.62 -7.06
CA ALA A 208 6.88 12.34 -6.99
C ALA A 208 7.11 13.86 -6.83
N LYS A 209 6.53 14.64 -7.74
CA LYS A 209 6.47 16.10 -7.64
C LYS A 209 5.07 16.52 -7.19
N SER A 210 4.98 17.21 -6.04
CA SER A 210 3.70 17.79 -5.59
C SER A 210 3.36 19.02 -6.43
N SER A 211 2.16 19.04 -6.99
CA SER A 211 1.60 20.13 -7.79
C SER A 211 0.14 20.38 -7.41
N GLY A 212 -0.36 21.59 -7.62
CA GLY A 212 -1.75 21.93 -7.36
C GLY A 212 -2.57 21.94 -8.65
N ILE A 213 -3.67 21.19 -8.70
CA ILE A 213 -4.68 21.31 -9.76
C ILE A 213 -5.99 21.82 -9.16
N ILE A 214 -6.66 22.71 -9.88
CA ILE A 214 -8.01 23.15 -9.54
C ILE A 214 -9.01 22.14 -10.10
N VAL A 215 -9.59 21.30 -9.24
CA VAL A 215 -10.64 20.36 -9.62
C VAL A 215 -11.94 20.80 -8.97
N ARG A 216 -12.99 21.04 -9.78
CA ARG A 216 -14.31 21.50 -9.31
C ARG A 216 -14.24 22.74 -8.39
N ARG A 217 -13.49 23.77 -8.80
CA ARG A 217 -13.27 25.03 -8.06
C ARG A 217 -12.59 24.88 -6.68
N LYS A 218 -12.00 23.71 -6.38
CA LYS A 218 -11.17 23.50 -5.18
C LYS A 218 -9.75 23.18 -5.61
N LEU A 219 -8.77 23.86 -5.00
CA LEU A 219 -7.36 23.54 -5.17
C LEU A 219 -7.09 22.20 -4.48
N ARG A 220 -6.72 21.19 -5.26
CA ARG A 220 -6.32 19.87 -4.79
C ARG A 220 -4.86 19.67 -5.11
N LYS A 221 -4.11 19.17 -4.14
CA LYS A 221 -2.73 18.75 -4.37
C LYS A 221 -2.73 17.38 -5.05
N ILE A 222 -1.81 17.21 -5.98
CA ILE A 222 -1.59 15.99 -6.73
C ILE A 222 -0.10 15.68 -6.72
N LEU A 223 0.21 14.40 -6.82
CA LEU A 223 1.57 13.88 -7.01
C LEU A 223 1.72 13.49 -8.47
N ILE A 224 2.61 14.19 -9.17
CA ILE A 224 2.92 13.96 -10.58
C ILE A 224 4.19 13.12 -10.69
N PHE A 225 4.12 12.05 -11.47
CA PHE A 225 5.26 11.27 -11.91
C PHE A 225 5.44 11.48 -13.41
N GLN A 226 6.51 12.17 -13.80
CA GLN A 226 6.80 12.50 -15.20
C GLN A 226 8.29 12.37 -15.49
N GLY A 227 8.61 12.23 -16.79
CA GLY A 227 10.00 12.14 -17.27
C GLY A 227 10.52 10.71 -17.29
N LEU A 228 11.84 10.56 -17.28
CA LEU A 228 12.50 9.27 -17.24
C LEU A 228 12.63 8.77 -15.78
N PRO A 229 12.18 7.55 -15.46
CA PRO A 229 12.43 6.93 -14.18
C PRO A 229 13.92 6.90 -13.83
N LEU A 230 14.28 7.26 -12.59
CA LEU A 230 15.68 7.25 -12.12
C LEU A 230 16.32 5.85 -12.24
N LEU A 231 15.53 4.80 -12.02
CA LEU A 231 15.98 3.42 -12.15
C LEU A 231 16.46 3.09 -13.56
N TRP A 232 15.91 3.73 -14.61
CA TRP A 232 16.37 3.53 -15.98
C TRP A 232 17.62 4.34 -16.34
N CYS A 233 17.95 5.36 -15.55
CA CYS A 233 19.25 6.02 -15.66
C CYS A 233 20.36 5.16 -15.03
N LYS A 234 20.05 4.43 -13.95
CA LYS A 234 20.99 3.56 -13.25
C LYS A 234 21.15 2.19 -13.92
N PHE A 235 20.04 1.61 -14.32
CA PHE A 235 19.96 0.30 -14.96
C PHE A 235 19.46 0.48 -16.39
N ALA A 236 20.02 -0.28 -17.34
CA ALA A 236 19.56 -0.18 -18.72
C ALA A 236 18.07 -0.54 -18.84
N ILE A 237 17.36 0.19 -19.70
CA ILE A 237 15.95 -0.10 -20.02
C ILE A 237 15.85 -1.55 -20.56
N PRO A 238 14.92 -2.37 -20.07
CA PRO A 238 14.73 -3.75 -20.53
C PRO A 238 14.53 -3.85 -22.04
N THR A 239 15.10 -4.89 -22.65
CA THR A 239 14.97 -5.16 -24.09
C THR A 239 13.52 -5.38 -24.50
N LEU A 240 12.75 -6.15 -23.72
CA LEU A 240 11.33 -6.41 -23.96
C LEU A 240 10.50 -5.12 -24.02
N LEU A 241 10.81 -4.14 -23.15
CA LEU A 241 10.10 -2.87 -23.11
C LEU A 241 10.46 -2.01 -24.34
N LYS A 242 11.73 -2.04 -24.78
CA LYS A 242 12.17 -1.37 -26.01
C LYS A 242 11.48 -1.96 -27.24
N GLU A 243 11.40 -3.29 -27.33
CA GLU A 243 10.69 -3.99 -28.42
C GLU A 243 9.20 -3.62 -28.43
N PHE A 244 8.56 -3.61 -27.27
CA PHE A 244 7.16 -3.20 -27.13
C PHE A 244 6.92 -1.76 -27.59
N TRP A 245 7.78 -0.81 -27.20
CA TRP A 245 7.68 0.57 -27.66
C TRP A 245 7.98 0.70 -29.16
N SER A 246 8.98 -0.01 -29.68
CA SER A 246 9.27 0.00 -31.11
C SER A 246 8.08 -0.48 -31.94
N SER A 247 7.32 -1.45 -31.42
CA SER A 247 6.15 -2.00 -32.11
C SER A 247 4.90 -1.10 -31.98
N ARG A 248 4.56 -0.65 -30.77
CA ARG A 248 3.28 0.05 -30.52
C ARG A 248 3.39 1.58 -30.39
N HIS A 249 4.53 2.09 -29.95
CA HIS A 249 4.70 3.50 -29.58
C HIS A 249 6.10 4.05 -29.96
N PRO A 250 6.44 4.13 -31.25
CA PRO A 250 7.78 4.52 -31.71
C PRO A 250 8.17 5.95 -31.28
N HIS A 251 7.18 6.85 -31.18
CA HIS A 251 7.38 8.24 -30.72
C HIS A 251 8.04 8.34 -29.33
N ILE A 252 7.89 7.32 -28.48
CA ILE A 252 8.55 7.29 -27.17
C ILE A 252 10.06 7.11 -27.35
N LEU A 253 10.49 6.26 -28.28
CA LEU A 253 11.91 6.02 -28.55
C LEU A 253 12.57 7.26 -29.14
N ASP A 254 11.90 7.98 -30.03
CA ASP A 254 12.41 9.22 -30.60
C ASP A 254 12.63 10.29 -29.52
N TYR A 255 11.66 10.44 -28.62
CA TYR A 255 11.77 11.33 -27.47
C TYR A 255 12.89 10.92 -26.51
N LEU A 256 13.04 9.62 -26.26
CA LEU A 256 14.13 9.09 -25.43
C LEU A 256 15.50 9.36 -26.05
N ASN A 257 15.64 9.23 -27.37
CA ASN A 257 16.89 9.51 -28.07
C ASN A 257 17.27 10.99 -27.97
N ILE A 258 16.32 11.90 -28.08
CA ILE A 258 16.55 13.35 -27.88
C ILE A 258 17.01 13.60 -26.44
N LEU A 259 16.29 13.08 -25.45
CA LEU A 259 16.65 13.23 -24.04
C LEU A 259 18.02 12.64 -23.69
N MET A 260 18.33 11.45 -24.21
CA MET A 260 19.63 10.81 -23.96
C MET A 260 20.76 11.56 -24.68
N GLY A 261 20.49 12.12 -25.86
CA GLY A 261 21.42 13.04 -26.53
C GLY A 261 21.77 14.22 -25.63
N ASP A 262 20.78 14.95 -25.14
CA ASP A 262 20.97 16.10 -24.25
C ASP A 262 21.66 15.74 -22.92
N MET A 263 21.31 14.60 -22.33
CA MET A 263 21.96 14.08 -21.11
C MET A 263 23.43 13.72 -21.34
N SER A 264 23.78 13.19 -22.51
CA SER A 264 25.17 12.87 -22.86
C SER A 264 26.03 14.13 -23.03
N TYR A 265 25.47 15.20 -23.60
CA TYR A 265 26.16 16.49 -23.74
C TYR A 265 26.37 17.18 -22.39
N THR A 266 25.37 17.14 -21.50
CA THR A 266 25.46 17.75 -20.16
C THR A 266 26.43 17.01 -19.24
N MET A 267 26.45 15.66 -19.28
CA MET A 267 27.46 14.87 -18.57
C MET A 267 28.89 15.14 -19.08
N LEU A 268 29.06 15.43 -20.38
CA LEU A 268 30.36 15.78 -20.96
C LEU A 268 30.80 17.20 -20.59
N SER A 269 29.87 18.16 -20.52
CA SER A 269 30.20 19.56 -20.16
C SER A 269 30.65 19.68 -18.70
N ASP A 270 29.99 18.96 -17.79
CA ASP A 270 30.31 18.98 -16.36
C ASP A 270 31.66 18.30 -16.03
N GLN A 271 32.24 17.54 -16.97
CA GLN A 271 33.57 16.94 -16.84
C GLN A 271 34.70 17.81 -17.41
N LEU A 272 34.36 18.90 -18.12
CA LEU A 272 35.31 19.80 -18.79
C LEU A 272 35.49 21.15 -18.09
N GLU A 273 34.76 21.39 -16.98
CA GLU A 273 34.98 22.50 -16.04
C GLU A 273 35.74 22.05 -14.79
#